data_AF-A0A853IKQ0-F1
#
_entry.id   AF-A0A853IKQ0-F1
#
_cell.length_a   1.000
_cell.length_b   1.000
_cell.length_c   1.000
_cell.angle_alpha   90.00
_cell.angle_beta   90.00
_cell.angle_gamma   90.00
#
_symmetry.space_group_name_H-M   'P 1'
#
loop_
_entity.id
_entity.type
_entity.pdbx_description
1 polymer ?
#
loop_
_entity_poly.entity_id
_entity_poly.type
_entity_poly.pdbx_seq_one_letter_code
_entity_poly.pdbx_strand_id
1 'polypeptide(L)'
;MQRLKVIILMCFIIGRFSEGKEYLVGVENTMYYPHYNFTKSKENESYAKVVFDLFADKKGYRLKYYSLPIKRLKESFLIEKTLDFLYPDHPWWTPNMKKNVRVVYSKTVVTTIGGTLVLPMNKGRGID
;
A
#
# COMPACT_ATOMS: atom_id res chain seq x y z
N MET A 1 -46.21 5.73 28.24
CA MET A 1 -45.88 5.78 26.79
C MET A 1 -44.76 6.76 26.44
N GLN A 2 -44.51 7.85 27.18
CA GLN A 2 -43.40 8.79 26.89
C GLN A 2 -41.99 8.21 27.13
N ARG A 3 -41.80 7.41 28.19
CA ARG A 3 -40.49 6.77 28.49
C ARG A 3 -40.04 5.78 27.40
N LEU A 4 -40.98 5.14 26.71
CA LEU A 4 -40.69 4.21 25.61
C LEU A 4 -40.24 4.94 24.34
N LYS A 5 -40.78 6.15 24.08
CA LYS A 5 -40.35 7.00 22.96
C LYS A 5 -38.93 7.58 23.17
N VAL A 6 -38.55 7.90 24.40
CA VAL A 6 -37.21 8.41 24.74
C VAL A 6 -36.14 7.34 24.54
N ILE A 7 -36.41 6.07 24.90
CA ILE A 7 -35.48 4.96 24.70
C ILE A 7 -35.26 4.67 23.20
N ILE A 8 -36.33 4.72 22.38
CA ILE A 8 -36.24 4.51 20.93
C ILE A 8 -35.46 5.65 20.24
N LEU A 9 -35.61 6.90 20.71
CA LEU A 9 -34.85 8.04 20.19
C LEU A 9 -33.36 7.98 20.57
N MET A 10 -33.04 7.40 21.74
CA MET A 10 -31.66 7.25 22.22
C MET A 10 -30.92 6.10 21.52
N CYS A 11 -31.61 5.03 21.11
CA CYS A 11 -31.02 3.95 20.29
C CYS A 11 -30.66 4.37 18.85
N PHE A 12 -31.33 5.39 18.28
CA PHE A 12 -31.02 5.86 16.92
C PHE A 12 -29.70 6.64 16.82
N ILE A 13 -29.20 7.17 17.95
CA ILE A 13 -27.96 7.97 17.99
C ILE A 13 -26.71 7.08 18.16
N ILE A 14 -26.87 5.86 18.69
CA ILE A 14 -25.73 4.97 19.02
C ILE A 14 -25.31 4.09 17.81
N GLY A 15 -26.05 4.14 16.70
CA GLY A 15 -25.95 3.16 15.61
C GLY A 15 -25.07 3.49 14.40
N ARG A 16 -24.28 4.57 14.42
CA ARG A 16 -23.27 4.78 13.37
C ARG A 16 -21.96 4.14 13.83
N PHE A 17 -21.89 2.82 13.79
CA PHE A 17 -20.58 2.17 13.59
C PHE A 17 -20.06 2.75 12.26
N SER A 18 -19.22 3.80 12.35
CA SER A 18 -18.57 4.37 11.19
C SER A 18 -17.60 3.30 10.71
N GLU A 19 -18.09 2.43 9.85
CA GLU A 19 -17.28 1.48 9.13
C GLU A 19 -16.16 2.31 8.45
N GLY A 20 -14.92 2.15 8.94
CA GLY A 20 -13.78 2.97 8.54
C GLY A 20 -13.65 3.11 7.02
N LYS A 21 -13.21 4.26 6.51
CA LYS A 21 -13.13 4.45 5.06
C LYS A 21 -12.23 3.38 4.44
N GLU A 22 -12.74 2.71 3.42
CA GLU A 22 -12.00 1.68 2.70
C GLU A 22 -11.16 2.32 1.59
N TYR A 23 -9.96 1.80 1.39
CA TYR A 23 -9.06 2.19 0.32
C TYR A 23 -8.43 0.96 -0.35
N LEU A 24 -8.31 1.01 -1.67
CA LEU A 24 -7.64 0.01 -2.50
C LEU A 24 -6.17 0.37 -2.67
N VAL A 25 -5.29 -0.44 -2.10
CA VAL A 25 -3.84 -0.30 -2.20
C VAL A 25 -3.32 -1.26 -3.26
N GLY A 26 -2.90 -0.72 -4.40
CA GLY A 26 -2.17 -1.49 -5.40
C GLY A 26 -0.78 -1.81 -4.90
N VAL A 27 -0.42 -3.08 -4.90
CA VAL A 27 0.88 -3.58 -4.44
C VAL A 27 1.55 -4.45 -5.48
N GLU A 28 2.88 -4.43 -5.52
CA GLU A 28 3.62 -5.26 -6.46
C GLU A 28 3.56 -6.75 -6.07
N ASN A 29 3.27 -7.60 -7.06
CA ASN A 29 3.21 -9.05 -6.89
C ASN A 29 4.60 -9.70 -6.91
N THR A 30 5.43 -9.39 -5.91
CA THR A 30 6.75 -9.99 -5.73
C THR A 30 7.02 -10.25 -4.26
N MET A 31 7.68 -11.37 -3.95
CA MET A 31 8.12 -11.74 -2.60
C MET A 31 9.49 -11.12 -2.31
N TYR A 32 9.53 -9.82 -2.05
CA TYR A 32 10.78 -9.06 -1.89
C TYR A 32 11.13 -8.86 -0.41
N TYR A 33 11.52 -9.94 0.26
CA TYR A 33 11.86 -9.89 1.68
C TYR A 33 13.18 -9.16 1.95
N PRO A 34 13.29 -8.46 3.11
CA PRO A 34 12.26 -8.24 4.14
C PRO A 34 11.32 -7.06 3.82
N HIS A 35 11.49 -6.42 2.66
CA HIS A 35 10.87 -5.16 2.29
C HIS A 35 9.36 -5.27 2.11
N TYR A 36 8.88 -6.11 1.20
CA TYR A 36 7.44 -6.33 1.02
C TYR A 36 7.10 -7.74 0.53
N ASN A 37 5.98 -8.25 1.03
CA ASN A 37 5.24 -9.37 0.49
C ASN A 37 3.76 -9.16 0.83
N PHE A 38 2.91 -9.10 -0.19
CA PHE A 38 1.46 -8.91 -0.05
C PHE A 38 0.65 -10.10 -0.58
N THR A 39 1.29 -11.27 -0.71
CA THR A 39 0.58 -12.52 -1.04
C THR A 39 -0.30 -12.97 0.14
N LYS A 40 -1.36 -13.73 -0.16
CA LYS A 40 -2.47 -14.03 0.78
C LYS A 40 -2.12 -14.93 1.99
N SER A 41 -0.86 -15.24 2.27
CA SER A 41 -0.49 -16.08 3.42
C SER A 41 -0.36 -15.23 4.70
N LYS A 42 -0.85 -15.77 5.82
CA LYS A 42 -0.74 -15.16 7.16
C LYS A 42 0.70 -15.08 7.68
N GLU A 43 1.62 -15.85 7.09
CA GLU A 43 3.03 -15.92 7.49
C GLU A 43 3.90 -14.85 6.81
N ASN A 44 3.29 -14.03 5.94
CA ASN A 44 4.00 -13.12 5.05
C ASN A 44 4.06 -11.68 5.60
N GLU A 45 4.34 -11.55 6.89
CA GLU A 45 4.62 -10.24 7.47
C GLU A 45 5.88 -9.66 6.80
N SER A 46 5.77 -8.42 6.35
CA SER A 46 6.86 -7.70 5.67
C SER A 46 6.84 -6.25 6.13
N TYR A 47 7.99 -5.60 6.07
CA TYR A 47 8.15 -4.23 6.58
C TYR A 47 7.05 -3.29 6.07
N ALA A 48 6.82 -3.29 4.75
CA ALA A 48 5.81 -2.44 4.13
C ALA A 48 4.40 -2.74 4.65
N LYS A 49 4.02 -4.01 4.73
CA LYS A 49 2.69 -4.43 5.17
C LYS A 49 2.42 -3.98 6.61
N VAL A 50 3.39 -4.13 7.50
CA VAL A 50 3.29 -3.66 8.90
C VAL A 50 3.09 -2.14 8.95
N VAL A 51 3.85 -1.39 8.15
CA VAL A 51 3.70 0.07 8.09
C VAL A 51 2.31 0.49 7.62
N PHE A 52 1.77 -0.15 6.57
CA PHE A 52 0.44 0.16 6.05
C PHE A 52 -0.68 -0.24 6.99
N ASP A 53 -0.59 -1.42 7.61
CA ASP A 53 -1.59 -1.89 8.58
C ASP A 53 -1.63 -0.96 9.81
N LEU A 54 -0.46 -0.58 10.35
CA LEU A 54 -0.39 0.41 11.45
C LEU A 54 -0.91 1.80 11.05
N PHE A 55 -0.69 2.22 9.80
CA PHE A 55 -1.26 3.47 9.28
C PHE A 55 -2.79 3.39 9.22
N ALA A 56 -3.34 2.27 8.74
CA ALA A 56 -4.77 2.05 8.66
C ALA A 56 -5.41 2.10 10.05
N ASP A 57 -4.83 1.37 11.02
CA ASP A 57 -5.30 1.30 12.40
C ASP A 57 -5.29 2.67 13.06
N LYS A 58 -4.20 3.43 12.95
CA LYS A 58 -4.09 4.78 13.52
C LYS A 58 -5.06 5.79 12.91
N LYS A 59 -5.55 5.54 11.69
CA LYS A 59 -6.47 6.44 10.99
C LYS A 59 -7.92 5.96 10.98
N GLY A 60 -8.19 4.75 11.49
CA GLY A 60 -9.50 4.12 11.39
C GLY A 60 -9.90 3.83 9.94
N TYR A 61 -8.93 3.46 9.09
CA TYR A 61 -9.17 3.05 7.70
C TYR A 61 -9.18 1.54 7.57
N ARG A 62 -9.80 1.04 6.50
CA ARG A 62 -9.59 -0.34 6.04
C ARG A 62 -8.81 -0.33 4.74
N LEU A 63 -7.69 -1.05 4.70
CA LEU A 63 -6.91 -1.22 3.48
C LEU A 63 -7.18 -2.59 2.87
N LYS A 64 -7.49 -2.61 1.57
CA LYS A 64 -7.52 -3.82 0.77
C LYS A 64 -6.34 -3.81 -0.19
N TYR A 65 -5.50 -4.84 -0.10
CA TYR A 65 -4.32 -4.97 -0.95
C TYR A 65 -4.66 -5.71 -2.24
N TYR A 66 -4.30 -5.11 -3.37
CA TYR A 66 -4.49 -5.68 -4.70
C TYR A 66 -3.12 -5.90 -5.37
N SER A 67 -2.66 -7.15 -5.33
CA SER A 67 -1.34 -7.55 -5.81
C SER A 67 -1.33 -7.71 -7.34
N LEU A 68 -0.48 -6.94 -8.02
CA LEU A 68 -0.43 -6.87 -9.47
C LEU A 68 1.02 -6.92 -10.01
N PRO A 69 1.24 -7.48 -11.21
CA PRO A 69 2.51 -7.30 -11.92
C PRO A 69 2.82 -5.82 -12.15
N ILE A 70 4.09 -5.41 -12.08
CA ILE A 70 4.53 -3.99 -12.08
C ILE A 70 3.86 -3.15 -13.18
N LYS A 71 3.82 -3.65 -14.43
CA LYS A 71 3.22 -2.91 -15.56
C LYS A 71 1.73 -2.65 -15.32
N ARG A 72 0.99 -3.71 -14.97
CA ARG A 72 -0.45 -3.63 -14.70
C ARG A 72 -0.75 -2.76 -13.48
N LEU A 73 0.06 -2.87 -12.44
CA LEU A 73 -0.04 -2.05 -11.23
C LEU A 73 0.00 -0.55 -11.56
N LYS A 74 0.99 -0.13 -12.35
CA LYS A 74 1.15 1.27 -12.74
C LYS A 74 0.04 1.74 -13.67
N GLU A 75 -0.41 0.91 -14.60
CA GLU A 75 -1.56 1.22 -15.47
C GLU A 75 -2.83 1.42 -14.65
N SER A 76 -3.15 0.50 -13.73
CA SER A 76 -4.35 0.56 -12.91
C SER A 76 -4.40 1.79 -12.00
N PHE A 77 -3.25 2.26 -11.50
CA PHE A 77 -3.18 3.48 -10.68
C PHE A 77 -3.09 4.77 -11.52
N LEU A 78 -2.22 4.82 -12.53
CA LEU A 78 -1.93 6.06 -13.26
C LEU A 78 -2.94 6.36 -14.36
N ILE A 79 -3.49 5.33 -15.02
CA ILE A 79 -4.36 5.47 -16.19
C ILE A 79 -5.79 5.11 -15.83
N GLU A 80 -6.04 3.90 -15.31
CA GLU A 80 -7.41 3.40 -15.09
C GLU A 80 -8.07 4.00 -13.84
N LYS A 81 -7.28 4.54 -12.91
CA LYS A 81 -7.76 5.15 -11.65
C LYS A 81 -8.63 4.20 -10.81
N THR A 82 -8.30 2.91 -10.83
CA THR A 82 -9.00 1.85 -10.08
C THR A 82 -8.40 1.60 -8.69
N LEU A 83 -7.31 2.28 -8.35
CA LEU A 83 -6.57 2.13 -7.10
C LEU A 83 -6.41 3.49 -6.42
N ASP A 84 -6.53 3.54 -5.08
CA ASP A 84 -6.37 4.75 -4.29
C ASP A 84 -4.90 5.03 -3.93
N PHE A 85 -4.13 3.95 -3.71
CA PHE A 85 -2.71 4.01 -3.38
C PHE A 85 -1.90 3.08 -4.28
N LEU A 86 -0.62 3.39 -4.44
CA LEU A 86 0.35 2.61 -5.20
C LEU A 86 1.60 2.37 -4.35
N TYR A 87 2.05 1.11 -4.28
CA TYR A 87 3.29 0.75 -3.60
C TYR A 87 3.98 -0.48 -4.22
N PRO A 88 5.31 -0.51 -4.33
CA PRO A 88 6.22 0.62 -4.17
C PRO A 88 6.11 1.58 -5.36
N ASP A 89 6.51 2.84 -5.14
CA ASP A 89 6.72 3.79 -6.24
C ASP A 89 7.78 4.82 -5.86
N HIS A 90 8.39 5.45 -6.87
CA HIS A 90 9.37 6.52 -6.72
C HIS A 90 9.08 7.65 -7.70
N PRO A 91 9.30 8.94 -7.34
CA PRO A 91 9.11 10.08 -8.24
C PRO A 91 9.73 9.93 -9.63
N TRP A 92 10.91 9.31 -9.71
CA TRP A 92 11.63 9.13 -10.97
C TRP A 92 11.23 7.89 -11.78
N TRP A 93 10.36 7.03 -11.25
CA TRP A 93 9.91 5.85 -11.98
C TRP A 93 8.80 6.19 -12.96
N THR A 94 8.90 5.63 -14.18
CA THR A 94 7.88 5.75 -15.23
C THR A 94 7.44 7.20 -15.51
N PRO A 95 8.39 8.12 -15.78
CA PRO A 95 8.08 9.55 -15.95
C PRO A 95 7.07 9.80 -17.07
N ASN A 96 7.13 9.02 -18.16
CA ASN A 96 6.21 9.14 -19.29
C ASN A 96 4.75 8.89 -18.88
N MET A 97 4.49 7.89 -18.02
CA MET A 97 3.14 7.59 -17.53
C MET A 97 2.63 8.65 -16.56
N LYS A 98 3.53 9.37 -15.88
CA LYS A 98 3.21 10.39 -14.87
C LYS A 98 3.08 11.80 -15.46
N LYS A 99 3.47 12.02 -16.72
CA LYS A 99 3.55 13.35 -17.36
C LYS A 99 2.29 14.21 -17.19
N ASN A 100 1.11 13.59 -17.30
CA ASN A 100 -0.19 14.27 -17.23
C ASN A 100 -1.02 13.85 -16.02
N VAL A 101 -0.37 13.26 -15.00
CA VAL A 101 -1.04 12.73 -13.81
C VAL A 101 -0.43 13.37 -12.58
N ARG A 102 -1.25 14.04 -11.77
CA ARG A 102 -0.80 14.54 -10.47
C ARG A 102 -0.68 13.38 -9.49
N VAL A 103 0.54 12.93 -9.23
CA VAL A 103 0.85 11.94 -8.19
C VAL A 103 1.27 12.68 -6.91
N VAL A 104 0.62 12.36 -5.80
CA VAL A 104 0.97 12.88 -4.47
C VAL A 104 1.67 11.78 -3.69
N TYR A 105 2.88 12.07 -3.20
CA TYR A 105 3.66 11.11 -2.41
C TYR A 105 3.46 11.35 -0.91
N SER A 106 3.45 10.25 -0.15
CA SER A 106 3.56 10.29 1.30
C SER A 106 4.97 10.73 1.73
N LYS A 107 5.19 10.82 3.05
CA LYS A 107 6.56 10.82 3.56
C LYS A 107 7.25 9.50 3.17
N THR A 108 8.55 9.56 2.91
CA THR A 108 9.35 8.39 2.53
C THR A 108 9.15 7.23 3.49
N VAL A 109 8.71 6.09 2.97
CA VAL A 109 8.51 4.85 3.74
C VAL A 109 9.80 4.04 3.81
N VAL A 110 10.61 4.06 2.77
CA VAL A 110 11.85 3.29 2.66
C VAL A 110 12.88 4.04 1.83
N THR A 111 14.17 3.85 2.12
CA THR A 111 15.27 4.27 1.26
C THR A 111 16.06 3.04 0.83
N THR A 112 16.52 3.01 -0.41
CA THR A 112 17.27 1.89 -0.97
C THR A 112 18.58 2.37 -1.59
N ILE A 113 19.60 1.52 -1.56
CA ILE A 113 20.89 1.74 -2.22
C ILE A 113 21.08 0.61 -3.23
N GLY A 114 21.38 0.98 -4.48
CA GLY A 114 21.74 0.01 -5.51
C GLY A 114 23.19 -0.45 -5.35
N GLY A 115 23.42 -1.75 -5.53
CA GLY A 115 24.76 -2.33 -5.52
C GLY A 115 24.83 -3.59 -6.37
N THR A 116 26.03 -3.92 -6.83
CA THR A 116 26.29 -5.16 -7.57
C THR A 116 26.80 -6.21 -6.61
N LEU A 117 26.19 -7.39 -6.64
CA LEU A 117 26.63 -8.55 -5.90
C LEU A 117 27.40 -9.47 -6.85
N VAL A 118 28.59 -9.90 -6.42
CA VAL A 118 29.40 -10.90 -7.14
C VAL A 118 29.68 -12.07 -6.21
N LEU A 119 29.97 -13.23 -6.78
CA LEU A 119 30.53 -14.32 -6.01
C LEU A 119 31.80 -13.85 -5.30
N PRO A 120 32.10 -14.32 -4.07
CA PRO A 120 33.30 -13.90 -3.34
C PRO A 120 34.58 -14.05 -4.16
N MET A 121 34.69 -15.11 -4.98
CA MET A 121 35.84 -15.35 -5.85
C MET A 121 36.04 -14.28 -6.94
N ASN A 122 35.01 -13.52 -7.28
CA ASN A 122 35.05 -12.49 -8.32
C ASN A 122 35.25 -11.07 -7.74
N LYS A 123 35.46 -10.94 -6.42
CA LYS A 123 35.72 -9.65 -5.80
C LYS A 123 37.00 -9.03 -6.38
N GLY A 124 36.87 -7.83 -6.93
CA GLY A 124 37.99 -7.07 -7.49
C GLY A 124 38.44 -7.50 -8.89
N ARG A 125 37.73 -8.41 -9.57
CA ARG A 125 38.13 -8.90 -10.91
C ARG A 125 37.84 -7.97 -12.09
N GLY A 126 37.21 -6.81 -11.88
CA GLY A 126 36.82 -5.92 -12.98
C GLY A 126 35.66 -6.48 -13.80
N ILE A 127 35.45 -5.93 -15.01
CA ILE A 127 34.33 -6.29 -15.94
C ILE A 127 34.85 -7.09 -17.16
N ASP A 128 36.11 -7.50 -17.15
CA ASP A 128 36.76 -8.13 -18.31
C ASP A 128 36.14 -9.48 -18.73
#